data_AF-V2WL44-F1
#
_entry.id   AF-V2WL44-F1
#
_cell.length_a   1.000
_cell.length_b   1.000
_cell.length_c   1.000
_cell.angle_alpha   90.00
_cell.angle_beta   90.00
_cell.angle_gamma   90.00
#
_symmetry.space_group_name_H-M   'P 1'
#
loop_
_entity.id
_entity.type
_entity.pdbx_description
1 polymer ?
#
loop_
_entity_poly.entity_id
_entity_poly.type
_entity_poly.pdbx_seq_one_letter_code
_entity_poly.pdbx_strand_id
1 'polypeptide(L)'
;MNPVKANTDEKKKMLLLSLVKGNTTEWKQRETMKLFSEDDDPEEKKKAAEETWSSFKQRFWNEWQPVNVVREAQTKIEQIKMIDRADEYVNRFCLIAMDTKYNNEALMKFFREELPESLQNKIMLQMDGEPETLDEWYKLAIKYDNQYKLVMANRKKREPIKLKITWKEKEVTVRRLLSESDRKDYMVTGKCFCCAKTSHISRDCPTKGQAQQTLLPKYEPKKLLL
;
A
#
# COMPACT_ATOMS: atom_id res chain seq x y z
N MET A 1 8.08 -4.73 -56.40
CA MET A 1 7.06 -5.50 -55.64
C MET A 1 5.84 -4.61 -55.47
N ASN A 2 4.65 -5.07 -55.87
CA ASN A 2 3.43 -4.26 -55.95
C ASN A 2 2.65 -4.36 -54.61
N PRO A 3 2.44 -3.25 -53.86
CA PRO A 3 1.88 -3.30 -52.50
C PRO A 3 0.37 -3.57 -52.43
N VAL A 4 -0.32 -3.72 -53.56
CA VAL A 4 -1.80 -3.82 -53.62
C VAL A 4 -2.33 -5.26 -53.46
N LYS A 5 -1.48 -6.29 -53.41
CA LYS A 5 -1.91 -7.72 -53.30
C LYS A 5 -1.95 -8.31 -51.88
N ALA A 6 -1.82 -7.48 -50.83
CA ALA A 6 -1.63 -7.96 -49.46
C ALA A 6 -2.87 -7.88 -48.54
N ASN A 7 -4.09 -7.81 -49.08
CA ASN A 7 -5.30 -7.63 -48.25
C ASN A 7 -6.52 -8.48 -48.67
N THR A 8 -6.30 -9.75 -49.05
CA THR A 8 -7.43 -10.68 -49.26
C THR A 8 -8.12 -10.98 -47.94
N ASP A 9 -9.44 -11.08 -47.96
CA ASP A 9 -10.25 -11.31 -46.75
C ASP A 9 -9.84 -12.58 -46.02
N GLU A 10 -9.42 -13.62 -46.75
CA GLU A 10 -8.81 -14.85 -46.22
C GLU A 10 -7.61 -14.58 -45.30
N LYS A 11 -6.69 -13.68 -45.69
CA LYS A 11 -5.51 -13.35 -44.88
C LYS A 11 -5.90 -12.63 -43.60
N LYS A 12 -6.94 -11.78 -43.64
CA LYS A 12 -7.47 -11.11 -42.45
C LYS A 12 -8.12 -12.13 -41.50
N LYS A 13 -8.90 -13.08 -42.03
CA LYS A 13 -9.49 -14.20 -41.27
C LYS A 13 -8.41 -15.05 -40.59
N MET A 14 -7.37 -15.44 -41.32
CA MET A 14 -6.23 -16.18 -40.77
C MET A 14 -5.52 -15.42 -39.65
N LEU A 15 -5.25 -14.13 -39.85
CA LEU A 15 -4.59 -13.31 -38.85
C LEU A 15 -5.42 -13.25 -37.55
N LEU A 16 -6.72 -13.01 -37.64
CA LEU A 16 -7.61 -13.01 -36.47
C LEU A 16 -7.57 -14.35 -35.73
N LEU A 17 -7.73 -15.47 -36.44
CA LEU A 17 -7.67 -16.81 -35.86
C LEU A 17 -6.32 -17.10 -35.20
N SER A 18 -5.22 -16.60 -35.76
CA SER A 18 -3.88 -16.75 -35.18
C SER A 18 -3.72 -16.03 -33.84
N LEU A 19 -4.36 -14.86 -33.68
CA LEU A 19 -4.29 -14.01 -32.50
C LEU A 19 -5.21 -14.48 -31.36
N VAL A 20 -6.27 -15.21 -31.69
CA VAL A 20 -7.16 -15.83 -30.71
C VAL A 20 -6.39 -16.90 -29.91
N LYS A 21 -6.23 -16.64 -28.60
CA LYS A 21 -5.56 -17.49 -27.60
C LYS A 21 -6.53 -17.77 -26.43
N GLY A 22 -6.39 -18.91 -25.76
CA GLY A 22 -7.19 -19.27 -24.58
C GLY A 22 -8.14 -20.47 -24.79
N ASN A 23 -9.28 -20.47 -24.08
CA ASN A 23 -10.34 -21.50 -24.13
C ASN A 23 -11.07 -21.63 -25.49
N THR A 24 -10.57 -20.95 -26.51
CA THR A 24 -11.11 -20.78 -27.87
C THR A 24 -10.62 -21.85 -28.85
N THR A 25 -9.92 -22.88 -28.36
CA THR A 25 -9.15 -23.82 -29.20
C THR A 25 -10.05 -24.65 -30.12
N GLU A 26 -11.19 -25.13 -29.62
CA GLU A 26 -12.14 -25.93 -30.42
C GLU A 26 -12.85 -25.10 -31.50
N TRP A 27 -13.24 -23.87 -31.18
CA TRP A 27 -13.85 -22.96 -32.15
C TRP A 27 -12.85 -22.55 -33.23
N LYS A 28 -11.62 -22.23 -32.84
CA LYS A 28 -10.52 -21.94 -33.77
C LYS A 28 -10.25 -23.10 -34.71
N GLN A 29 -10.22 -24.34 -34.20
CA GLN A 29 -10.04 -25.53 -35.04
C GLN A 29 -11.21 -25.72 -36.01
N ARG A 30 -12.46 -25.62 -35.53
CA ARG A 30 -13.67 -25.71 -36.39
C ARG A 30 -13.67 -24.65 -37.48
N GLU A 31 -13.34 -23.41 -37.15
CA GLU A 31 -13.37 -22.30 -38.09
C GLU A 31 -12.21 -22.40 -39.10
N THR A 32 -11.04 -22.86 -38.66
CA THR A 32 -9.93 -23.19 -39.56
C THR A 32 -10.30 -24.35 -40.48
N MET A 33 -10.97 -25.40 -39.98
CA MET A 33 -11.47 -26.50 -40.81
C MET A 33 -12.54 -26.05 -41.80
N LYS A 34 -13.40 -25.08 -41.46
CA LYS A 34 -14.38 -24.52 -42.43
C LYS A 34 -13.73 -23.66 -43.50
N LEU A 35 -12.70 -22.91 -43.15
CA LEU A 35 -11.96 -22.06 -44.09
C LEU A 35 -10.99 -22.87 -44.98
N PHE A 36 -10.55 -24.05 -44.55
CA PHE A 36 -9.53 -24.87 -45.21
C PHE A 36 -9.88 -26.35 -45.28
N SER A 37 -11.17 -26.73 -45.33
CA SER A 37 -11.55 -28.14 -45.37
C SER A 37 -10.92 -28.80 -46.60
N GLU A 38 -10.40 -30.01 -46.49
CA GLU A 38 -9.91 -30.77 -47.65
C GLU A 38 -11.07 -31.51 -48.33
N ASP A 39 -12.14 -31.82 -47.59
CA ASP A 39 -13.31 -32.55 -48.10
C ASP A 39 -14.08 -31.75 -49.16
N ASP A 40 -14.43 -32.43 -50.25
CA ASP A 40 -15.13 -31.91 -51.44
C ASP A 40 -16.63 -31.64 -51.19
N ASP A 41 -17.00 -30.96 -50.09
CA ASP A 41 -18.32 -30.31 -50.04
C ASP A 41 -18.21 -28.92 -50.69
N PRO A 42 -18.63 -28.77 -51.96
CA PRO A 42 -18.43 -27.55 -52.72
C PRO A 42 -19.27 -26.40 -52.17
N GLU A 43 -20.35 -26.70 -51.43
CA GLU A 43 -21.35 -25.74 -50.97
C GLU A 43 -20.86 -24.98 -49.72
N GLU A 44 -20.29 -25.68 -48.73
CA GLU A 44 -19.73 -25.06 -47.52
C GLU A 44 -18.43 -24.28 -47.81
N LYS A 45 -17.54 -24.84 -48.65
CA LYS A 45 -16.34 -24.13 -49.11
C LYS A 45 -16.68 -22.84 -49.85
N LYS A 46 -17.68 -22.89 -50.73
CA LYS A 46 -18.14 -21.72 -51.47
C LYS A 46 -18.74 -20.67 -50.54
N LYS A 47 -19.57 -21.05 -49.57
CA LYS A 47 -20.09 -20.12 -48.55
C LYS A 47 -19.00 -19.49 -47.68
N ALA A 48 -17.98 -20.25 -47.28
CA ALA A 48 -16.87 -19.74 -46.46
C ALA A 48 -15.94 -18.80 -47.24
N ALA A 49 -15.73 -19.08 -48.53
CA ALA A 49 -14.97 -18.25 -49.46
C ALA A 49 -15.74 -16.99 -49.92
N GLU A 50 -17.07 -17.07 -50.04
CA GLU A 50 -17.96 -15.94 -50.36
C GLU A 50 -18.24 -15.04 -49.14
N GLU A 51 -18.04 -15.54 -47.93
CA GLU A 51 -18.21 -14.73 -46.71
C GLU A 51 -17.14 -13.63 -46.66
N THR A 52 -17.58 -12.38 -46.77
CA THR A 52 -16.70 -11.21 -46.66
C THR A 52 -16.11 -11.06 -45.26
N TRP A 53 -14.98 -10.37 -45.16
CA TRP A 53 -14.33 -10.04 -43.88
C TRP A 53 -15.26 -9.34 -42.88
N SER A 54 -16.21 -8.54 -43.38
CA SER A 54 -17.19 -7.86 -42.53
C SER A 54 -18.15 -8.85 -41.85
N SER A 55 -18.68 -9.80 -42.61
CA SER A 55 -19.59 -10.82 -42.10
C SER A 55 -18.89 -11.74 -41.10
N PHE A 56 -17.66 -12.17 -41.43
CA PHE A 56 -16.83 -12.97 -40.52
C PHE A 56 -16.55 -12.26 -39.20
N LYS A 57 -16.14 -10.98 -39.24
CA LYS A 57 -15.94 -10.17 -38.02
C LYS A 57 -17.22 -10.09 -37.19
N GLN A 58 -18.36 -9.85 -37.81
CA GLN A 58 -19.63 -9.74 -37.10
C GLN A 58 -20.02 -11.06 -36.43
N ARG A 59 -19.83 -12.20 -37.12
CA ARG A 59 -20.01 -13.54 -36.54
C ARG A 59 -19.06 -13.79 -35.36
N PHE A 60 -17.79 -13.43 -35.52
CA PHE A 60 -16.80 -13.51 -34.44
C PHE A 60 -17.23 -12.70 -33.23
N TRP A 61 -17.60 -11.43 -33.43
CA TRP A 61 -18.08 -10.56 -32.35
C TRP A 61 -19.39 -11.06 -31.74
N ASN A 62 -20.31 -11.66 -32.50
CA ASN A 62 -21.55 -12.20 -31.95
C ASN A 62 -21.34 -13.49 -31.14
N GLU A 63 -20.44 -14.37 -31.59
CA GLU A 63 -20.13 -15.64 -30.92
C GLU A 63 -19.24 -15.43 -29.68
N TRP A 64 -18.29 -14.48 -29.77
CA TRP A 64 -17.31 -14.20 -28.73
C TRP A 64 -17.55 -12.90 -27.97
N GLN A 65 -18.62 -12.15 -28.26
CA GLN A 65 -19.12 -11.23 -27.25
C GLN A 65 -19.56 -12.09 -26.06
N PRO A 66 -19.05 -11.82 -24.86
CA PRO A 66 -19.87 -12.08 -23.70
C PRO A 66 -21.24 -11.46 -24.00
N VAL A 67 -22.29 -12.27 -23.98
CA VAL A 67 -23.70 -11.83 -24.11
C VAL A 67 -24.02 -10.70 -23.13
N ASN A 68 -23.12 -10.43 -22.17
CA ASN A 68 -23.23 -9.37 -21.21
C ASN A 68 -21.91 -8.67 -20.82
N VAL A 69 -21.03 -8.32 -21.76
CA VAL A 69 -19.75 -7.59 -21.46
C VAL A 69 -20.00 -6.41 -20.53
N VAL A 70 -21.06 -5.64 -20.83
CA VAL A 70 -21.42 -4.45 -20.04
C VAL A 70 -21.82 -4.83 -18.63
N ARG A 71 -22.76 -5.78 -18.41
CA ARG A 71 -23.16 -6.17 -17.04
C ARG A 71 -22.00 -6.81 -16.28
N GLU A 72 -21.16 -7.59 -16.95
CA GLU A 72 -19.98 -8.18 -16.33
C GLU A 72 -18.98 -7.09 -15.90
N ALA A 73 -18.71 -6.10 -16.75
CA ALA A 73 -17.89 -4.95 -16.40
C ALA A 73 -18.50 -4.15 -15.24
N GLN A 74 -19.83 -3.96 -15.23
CA GLN A 74 -20.55 -3.29 -14.14
C GLN A 74 -20.42 -4.08 -12.82
N THR A 75 -20.64 -5.40 -12.84
CA THR A 75 -20.40 -6.24 -11.65
C THR A 75 -18.95 -6.19 -11.19
N LYS A 76 -17.99 -6.15 -12.12
CA LYS A 76 -16.56 -6.03 -11.79
C LYS A 76 -16.20 -4.65 -11.20
N ILE A 77 -16.77 -3.56 -11.70
CA ILE A 77 -16.48 -2.20 -11.20
C ILE A 77 -17.08 -1.98 -9.81
N GLU A 78 -18.19 -2.64 -9.48
CA GLU A 78 -18.81 -2.60 -8.16
C GLU A 78 -18.05 -3.44 -7.11
N GLN A 79 -17.25 -4.41 -7.55
CA GLN A 79 -16.53 -5.33 -6.65
C GLN A 79 -15.02 -5.06 -6.57
N ILE A 80 -14.49 -4.20 -7.45
CA ILE A 80 -13.05 -3.95 -7.50
C ILE A 80 -12.62 -3.13 -6.29
N LYS A 81 -11.74 -3.71 -5.47
CA LYS A 81 -11.17 -3.05 -4.30
C LYS A 81 -9.69 -2.75 -4.48
N MET A 82 -9.23 -1.66 -3.88
CA MET A 82 -7.81 -1.42 -3.69
C MET A 82 -7.28 -2.35 -2.60
N ILE A 83 -6.34 -3.24 -2.95
CA ILE A 83 -5.75 -4.22 -2.01
C ILE A 83 -4.37 -3.78 -1.52
N ASP A 84 -3.49 -3.36 -2.43
CA ASP A 84 -2.11 -2.99 -2.09
C ASP A 84 -1.73 -1.65 -2.70
N ARG A 85 -1.50 -1.60 -4.02
CA ARG A 85 -0.97 -0.41 -4.69
C ARG A 85 -2.06 0.39 -5.40
N ALA A 86 -2.07 1.69 -5.16
CA ALA A 86 -3.03 2.59 -5.78
C ALA A 86 -2.86 2.66 -7.31
N ASP A 87 -1.64 2.58 -7.85
CA ASP A 87 -1.40 2.63 -9.29
C ASP A 87 -1.92 1.37 -10.01
N GLU A 88 -1.71 0.19 -9.42
CA GLU A 88 -2.26 -1.06 -9.93
C GLU A 88 -3.80 -1.07 -9.88
N TYR A 89 -4.37 -0.55 -8.78
CA TYR A 89 -5.82 -0.39 -8.64
C TYR A 89 -6.40 0.55 -9.71
N VAL A 90 -5.82 1.74 -9.89
CA VAL A 90 -6.24 2.71 -10.92
C VAL A 90 -6.20 2.08 -12.31
N ASN A 91 -5.11 1.38 -12.67
CA ASN A 91 -5.01 0.73 -13.97
C ASN A 91 -6.13 -0.30 -14.20
N ARG A 92 -6.40 -1.15 -13.20
CA ARG A 92 -7.49 -2.14 -13.29
C ARG A 92 -8.86 -1.48 -13.37
N PHE A 93 -9.08 -0.43 -12.59
CA PHE A 93 -10.33 0.32 -12.58
C PHE A 93 -10.59 0.94 -13.97
N CYS A 94 -9.59 1.61 -14.55
CA CYS A 94 -9.68 2.18 -15.90
C CYS A 94 -10.00 1.14 -16.96
N LEU A 95 -9.37 -0.05 -16.89
CA LEU A 95 -9.63 -1.14 -17.83
C LEU A 95 -11.09 -1.61 -17.80
N ILE A 96 -11.66 -1.76 -16.61
CA ILE A 96 -13.06 -2.19 -16.46
C ILE A 96 -14.01 -1.06 -16.89
N ALA A 97 -13.71 0.18 -16.47
CA ALA A 97 -14.58 1.33 -16.69
C ALA A 97 -14.90 1.55 -18.18
N MET A 98 -13.96 1.27 -19.09
CA MET A 98 -14.15 1.37 -20.55
C MET A 98 -15.37 0.59 -21.06
N ASP A 99 -15.69 -0.54 -20.44
CA ASP A 99 -16.75 -1.45 -20.89
C ASP A 99 -18.09 -1.24 -20.16
N THR A 100 -18.12 -0.41 -19.10
CA THR A 100 -19.31 -0.21 -18.23
C THR A 100 -20.38 0.71 -18.81
N LYS A 101 -19.99 1.60 -19.75
CA LYS A 101 -20.79 2.72 -20.26
C LYS A 101 -21.24 3.74 -19.19
N TYR A 102 -20.66 3.71 -17.99
CA TYR A 102 -20.96 4.68 -16.95
C TYR A 102 -20.39 6.06 -17.27
N ASN A 103 -21.06 7.10 -16.76
CA ASN A 103 -20.54 8.46 -16.82
C ASN A 103 -19.48 8.67 -15.72
N ASN A 104 -18.73 9.77 -15.82
CA ASN A 104 -17.66 10.06 -14.88
C ASN A 104 -18.15 10.22 -13.44
N GLU A 105 -19.36 10.76 -13.24
CA GLU A 105 -19.95 10.93 -11.91
C GLU A 105 -20.17 9.58 -11.20
N ALA A 106 -20.77 8.61 -11.90
CA ALA A 106 -20.95 7.26 -11.38
C ALA A 106 -19.59 6.56 -11.14
N LEU A 107 -18.65 6.69 -12.07
CA LEU A 107 -17.31 6.11 -11.93
C LEU A 107 -16.54 6.72 -10.74
N MET A 108 -16.66 8.02 -10.49
CA MET A 108 -16.07 8.67 -9.32
C MET A 108 -16.65 8.14 -8.02
N LYS A 109 -17.98 7.91 -7.97
CA LYS A 109 -18.63 7.30 -6.81
C LYS A 109 -18.06 5.91 -6.53
N PHE A 110 -18.06 5.02 -7.52
CA PHE A 110 -17.51 3.67 -7.37
C PHE A 110 -16.03 3.69 -6.98
N PHE A 111 -15.24 4.56 -7.62
CA PHE A 111 -13.82 4.68 -7.32
C PHE A 111 -13.59 5.09 -5.87
N ARG A 112 -14.36 6.06 -5.37
CA ARG A 112 -14.26 6.57 -3.99
C ARG A 112 -14.63 5.49 -2.98
N GLU A 113 -15.78 4.83 -3.16
CA GLU A 113 -16.31 3.84 -2.21
C GLU A 113 -15.34 2.67 -1.98
N GLU A 114 -14.59 2.29 -3.01
CA GLU A 114 -13.71 1.12 -2.99
C GLU A 114 -12.24 1.43 -2.64
N LEU A 115 -11.92 2.69 -2.33
CA LEU A 115 -10.63 3.07 -1.73
C LEU A 115 -10.59 2.74 -0.23
N PRO A 116 -9.41 2.52 0.37
CA PRO A 116 -9.29 2.40 1.82
C PRO A 116 -9.71 3.69 2.51
N GLU A 117 -10.44 3.60 3.62
CA GLU A 117 -10.98 4.74 4.37
C GLU A 117 -9.91 5.79 4.72
N SER A 118 -8.69 5.34 5.06
CA SER A 118 -7.57 6.23 5.35
C SER A 118 -7.16 7.11 4.15
N LEU A 119 -7.23 6.59 2.93
CA LEU A 119 -6.95 7.34 1.71
C LEU A 119 -8.14 8.22 1.33
N GLN A 120 -9.38 7.72 1.45
CA GLN A 120 -10.58 8.54 1.23
C GLN A 120 -10.56 9.79 2.12
N ASN A 121 -10.38 9.61 3.43
CA ASN A 121 -10.30 10.71 4.39
C ASN A 121 -9.15 11.67 4.08
N LYS A 122 -7.98 11.14 3.68
CA LYS A 122 -6.83 11.97 3.33
C LYS A 122 -7.08 12.84 2.09
N ILE A 123 -7.80 12.32 1.10
CA ILE A 123 -8.18 13.04 -0.11
C ILE A 123 -9.27 14.06 0.20
N MET A 124 -10.29 13.68 0.97
CA MET A 124 -11.43 14.55 1.30
C MET A 124 -11.07 15.73 2.20
N LEU A 125 -10.08 15.55 3.09
CA LEU A 125 -9.64 16.58 4.05
C LEU A 125 -8.47 17.43 3.52
N GLN A 126 -8.22 17.44 2.21
CA GLN A 126 -7.16 18.27 1.65
C GLN A 126 -7.56 19.75 1.60
N MET A 127 -6.56 20.63 1.67
CA MET A 127 -6.78 22.08 1.64
C MET A 127 -7.24 22.59 0.28
N ASP A 128 -6.88 21.87 -0.79
CA ASP A 128 -7.10 22.28 -2.19
C ASP A 128 -8.54 22.01 -2.67
N GLY A 129 -9.45 21.54 -1.80
CA GLY A 129 -10.84 21.24 -2.12
C GLY A 129 -11.08 19.77 -2.51
N GLU A 130 -12.35 19.41 -2.71
CA GLU A 130 -12.75 18.07 -3.16
C GLU A 130 -12.38 17.86 -4.65
N PRO A 131 -11.83 16.70 -5.04
CA PRO A 131 -11.48 16.48 -6.44
C PRO A 131 -12.75 16.35 -7.29
N GLU A 132 -12.83 17.13 -8.37
CA GLU A 132 -14.00 17.23 -9.25
C GLU A 132 -13.91 16.26 -10.43
N THR A 133 -12.70 15.77 -10.72
CA THR A 133 -12.48 14.86 -11.85
C THR A 133 -11.90 13.53 -11.43
N LEU A 134 -12.27 12.49 -12.18
CA LEU A 134 -11.78 11.13 -11.97
C LEU A 134 -10.24 11.04 -12.07
N ASP A 135 -9.62 11.86 -12.94
CA ASP A 135 -8.17 11.95 -13.09
C ASP A 135 -7.48 12.55 -11.85
N GLU A 136 -8.07 13.58 -11.24
CA GLU A 136 -7.57 14.13 -9.98
C GLU A 136 -7.66 13.10 -8.84
N TRP A 137 -8.76 12.36 -8.78
CA TRP A 137 -8.92 11.24 -7.85
C TRP A 137 -7.78 10.21 -8.00
N TYR A 138 -7.46 9.83 -9.23
CA TYR A 138 -6.37 8.89 -9.51
C TYR A 138 -5.02 9.43 -9.06
N LYS A 139 -4.70 10.67 -9.43
CA LYS A 139 -3.43 11.32 -9.06
C LYS A 139 -3.27 11.42 -7.55
N LEU A 140 -4.31 11.81 -6.83
CA LEU A 140 -4.28 11.98 -5.38
C LEU A 140 -4.19 10.64 -4.65
N ALA A 141 -4.94 9.62 -5.09
CA ALA A 141 -4.84 8.27 -4.51
C ALA A 141 -3.42 7.71 -4.63
N ILE A 142 -2.81 7.80 -5.82
CA ILE A 142 -1.43 7.36 -6.05
C ILE A 142 -0.44 8.17 -5.20
N LYS A 143 -0.59 9.49 -5.16
CA LYS A 143 0.29 10.38 -4.39
C LYS A 143 0.28 10.04 -2.90
N TYR A 144 -0.90 9.92 -2.30
CA TYR A 144 -1.00 9.67 -0.86
C TYR A 144 -0.62 8.24 -0.47
N ASP A 145 -0.94 7.23 -1.29
CA ASP A 145 -0.48 5.85 -1.08
C ASP A 145 1.05 5.77 -1.07
N ASN A 146 1.69 6.40 -2.06
CA ASN A 146 3.16 6.46 -2.15
C ASN A 146 3.79 7.17 -0.94
N GLN A 147 3.19 8.28 -0.50
CA GLN A 147 3.64 9.00 0.70
C GLN A 147 3.53 8.11 1.95
N TYR A 148 2.42 7.40 2.13
CA TYR A 148 2.23 6.48 3.24
C TYR A 148 3.28 5.35 3.22
N LYS A 149 3.50 4.72 2.07
CA LYS A 149 4.51 3.66 1.89
C LYS A 149 5.92 4.16 2.22
N LEU A 150 6.26 5.39 1.82
CA LEU A 150 7.54 6.02 2.18
C LEU A 150 7.68 6.23 3.70
N VAL A 151 6.63 6.73 4.36
CA VAL A 151 6.62 6.91 5.83
C VAL A 151 6.77 5.57 6.53
N MET A 152 6.04 4.55 6.11
CA MET A 152 6.10 3.21 6.70
C MET A 152 7.45 2.52 6.47
N ALA A 153 8.05 2.66 5.28
CA ALA A 153 9.39 2.15 5.00
C ALA A 153 10.46 2.82 5.89
N ASN A 154 10.35 4.13 6.12
CA ASN A 154 11.25 4.86 7.01
C ASN A 154 11.06 4.47 8.49
N ARG A 155 9.82 4.20 8.93
CA ARG A 155 9.55 3.68 10.28
C ARG A 155 10.17 2.30 10.48
N LYS A 156 10.03 1.38 9.51
CA LYS A 156 10.68 0.06 9.56
C LYS A 156 12.20 0.15 9.65
N LYS A 157 12.83 1.07 8.91
CA LYS A 157 14.29 1.34 9.02
C LYS A 157 14.70 1.94 10.36
N ARG A 158 13.79 2.61 11.05
CA ARG A 158 13.99 3.23 12.37
C ARG A 158 13.49 2.37 13.52
N GLU A 159 12.99 1.16 13.27
CA GLU A 159 12.75 0.21 14.34
C GLU A 159 14.03 0.11 15.15
N PRO A 160 13.97 0.32 16.48
CA PRO A 160 15.16 0.33 17.27
C PRO A 160 15.80 -1.04 17.10
N ILE A 161 17.01 -1.07 16.52
CA ILE A 161 18.02 -2.01 16.95
C ILE A 161 17.84 -2.03 18.46
N LYS A 162 17.45 -3.18 19.03
CA LYS A 162 17.44 -3.37 20.48
C LYS A 162 18.89 -3.26 20.93
N LEU A 163 19.42 -2.03 20.93
CA LEU A 163 20.62 -1.68 21.62
C LEU A 163 20.25 -2.03 23.06
N LYS A 164 20.84 -3.09 23.58
CA LYS A 164 20.92 -3.34 25.01
C LYS A 164 21.71 -2.18 25.60
N ILE A 165 21.09 -1.01 25.66
CA ILE A 165 21.60 0.15 26.38
C ILE A 165 21.32 -0.23 27.82
N THR A 166 22.32 -0.73 28.52
CA THR A 166 22.37 -0.66 29.97
C THR A 166 22.25 0.81 30.34
N TRP A 167 21.03 1.22 30.69
CA TRP A 167 20.74 2.56 31.18
C TRP A 167 21.53 2.78 32.46
N LYS A 168 22.62 3.55 32.39
CA LYS A 168 23.12 4.27 33.55
C LYS A 168 22.23 5.50 33.70
N GLU A 169 21.27 5.41 34.60
CA GLU A 169 20.45 6.54 35.04
C GLU A 169 21.34 7.74 35.35
N LYS A 170 21.14 8.82 34.60
CA LYS A 170 21.55 10.16 35.03
C LYS A 170 20.37 10.73 35.81
N GLU A 171 20.44 10.55 37.13
CA GLU A 171 19.53 11.10 38.11
C GLU A 171 19.63 12.64 38.07
N VAL A 172 18.65 13.28 37.43
CA VAL A 172 18.43 14.73 37.48
C VAL A 172 17.32 14.98 38.50
N THR A 173 17.47 16.07 39.25
CA THR A 173 16.57 16.62 40.30
C THR A 173 16.70 15.97 41.68
N VAL A 174 17.67 16.51 42.43
CA VAL A 174 17.93 16.32 43.85
C VAL A 174 16.73 16.72 44.71
N ARG A 175 15.78 15.79 44.86
CA ARG A 175 15.32 15.38 46.19
C ARG A 175 15.98 14.02 46.44
N ARG A 176 17.31 14.05 46.55
CA ARG A 176 18.23 12.90 46.59
C ARG A 176 17.72 11.87 47.59
N LEU A 177 17.03 10.85 47.08
CA LEU A 177 16.64 9.68 47.85
C LEU A 177 17.94 8.91 48.09
N LEU A 178 18.45 8.97 49.32
CA LEU A 178 19.54 8.09 49.73
C LEU A 178 19.20 6.65 49.36
N SER A 179 20.17 5.93 48.79
CA SER A 179 20.09 4.49 48.57
C SER A 179 19.64 3.79 49.86
N GLU A 180 18.92 2.67 49.75
CA GLU A 180 18.50 1.88 50.92
C GLU A 180 19.70 1.46 51.79
N SER A 181 20.89 1.25 51.19
CA SER A 181 22.13 0.96 51.93
C SER A 181 22.54 2.14 52.81
N ASP A 182 22.53 3.34 52.24
CA ASP A 182 22.99 4.56 52.89
C ASP A 182 21.98 5.00 53.95
N ARG A 183 20.68 4.77 53.69
CA ARG A 183 19.62 4.99 54.66
C ARG A 183 19.81 4.11 55.90
N LYS A 184 20.23 2.85 55.74
CA LYS A 184 20.55 1.95 56.87
C LYS A 184 21.78 2.42 57.63
N ASP A 185 22.86 2.83 56.95
CA ASP A 185 24.04 3.38 57.63
C ASP A 185 23.68 4.61 58.48
N TYR A 186 22.84 5.51 57.94
CA TYR A 186 22.40 6.69 58.68
C TYR A 186 21.54 6.35 59.90
N MET A 187 20.69 5.31 59.82
CA MET A 187 19.94 4.82 60.98
C MET A 187 20.84 4.15 62.02
N VAL A 188 21.83 3.36 61.60
CA VAL A 188 22.77 2.67 62.49
C VAL A 188 23.70 3.67 63.19
N THR A 189 24.20 4.66 62.45
CA THR A 189 25.15 5.66 62.96
C THR A 189 24.49 6.89 63.58
N GLY A 190 23.16 7.01 63.51
CA GLY A 190 22.40 8.14 64.05
C GLY A 190 22.64 9.47 63.32
N LYS A 191 23.00 9.42 62.04
CA LYS A 191 23.27 10.63 61.23
C LYS A 191 21.96 11.31 60.81
N CYS A 192 21.94 12.64 60.91
CA CYS A 192 20.87 13.48 60.38
C CYS A 192 20.77 13.34 58.85
N PHE A 193 19.59 13.04 58.31
CA PHE A 193 19.37 12.99 56.86
C PHE A 193 19.43 14.35 56.16
N CYS A 194 19.42 15.45 56.91
CA CYS A 194 19.49 16.81 56.34
C CYS A 194 20.93 17.33 56.24
N CYS A 195 21.81 16.99 57.19
CA CYS A 195 23.18 17.54 57.25
C CYS A 195 24.29 16.50 57.51
N ALA A 196 23.95 15.21 57.57
CA ALA A 196 24.86 14.07 57.81
C ALA A 196 25.63 14.06 59.14
N LYS A 197 25.29 14.93 60.11
CA LYS A 197 25.90 14.97 61.46
C LYS A 197 25.21 14.00 62.42
N THR A 198 25.95 13.37 63.33
CA THR A 198 25.47 12.32 64.27
C THR A 198 24.86 12.84 65.58
N SER A 199 24.80 14.16 65.78
CA SER A 199 24.35 14.74 67.06
C SER A 199 22.83 14.94 67.17
N HIS A 200 22.09 14.89 66.06
CA HIS A 200 20.65 15.17 66.03
C HIS A 200 19.99 14.39 64.89
N ILE A 201 18.68 14.17 64.99
CA ILE A 201 17.88 13.62 63.91
C ILE A 201 17.32 14.74 63.02
N SER A 202 16.87 14.40 61.80
CA SER A 202 16.35 15.37 60.82
C SER A 202 15.20 16.25 61.30
N ARG A 203 14.46 15.81 62.32
CA ARG A 203 13.39 16.62 62.91
C ARG A 203 13.94 17.83 63.66
N ASP A 204 15.06 17.65 64.35
CA ASP A 204 15.69 18.62 65.24
C ASP A 204 16.92 19.28 64.59
N CYS A 205 16.99 19.24 63.26
CA CYS A 205 18.13 19.77 62.52
C CYS A 205 18.13 21.31 62.58
N PRO A 206 19.17 21.95 63.16
CA PRO A 206 19.21 23.41 63.29
C PRO A 206 19.34 24.13 61.95
N THR A 207 19.73 23.41 60.88
CA THR A 207 19.83 23.93 59.51
C THR A 207 18.62 23.56 58.64
N LYS A 208 17.52 23.08 59.24
CA LYS A 208 16.32 22.66 58.51
C LYS A 208 15.70 23.85 57.76
N GLY A 209 15.91 23.89 56.44
CA GLY A 209 15.39 24.95 55.55
C GLY A 209 16.43 25.95 55.06
N GLN A 210 17.69 25.88 55.49
CA GLN A 210 18.77 26.65 54.86
C GLN A 210 19.50 25.78 53.83
N ALA A 211 19.51 26.24 52.57
CA ALA A 211 20.30 25.65 51.50
C ALA A 211 21.80 25.93 51.76
N GLN A 212 22.41 25.19 52.68
CA GLN A 212 23.85 25.22 52.85
C GLN A 212 24.50 24.29 51.84
N GLN A 213 25.06 24.90 50.81
CA GLN A 213 26.15 24.32 50.03
C GLN A 213 27.25 23.95 51.02
N THR A 214 27.43 22.66 51.30
CA THR A 214 28.64 22.18 51.97
C THR A 214 29.23 21.10 51.08
N LEU A 215 30.31 21.49 50.42
CA LEU A 215 31.22 20.65 49.66
C LEU A 215 31.54 19.40 50.50
N LEU A 216 31.13 18.22 50.03
CA LEU A 216 31.66 16.96 50.55
C LEU A 216 32.98 16.64 49.84
N PRO A 217 33.95 16.00 50.53
CA PRO A 217 35.30 15.80 50.03
C PRO A 217 35.28 14.98 48.74
N LYS A 218 36.09 15.38 47.75
CA LYS A 218 36.37 14.53 46.59
C LYS A 218 36.95 13.21 47.10
N TYR A 219 36.20 12.12 46.92
CA TYR A 219 36.73 10.78 47.07
C TYR A 219 37.62 10.48 45.86
N GLU A 220 38.94 10.39 46.08
CA GLU A 220 39.83 9.78 45.11
C GLU A 220 39.71 8.25 45.20
N PRO A 221 39.53 7.55 44.07
CA PRO A 221 39.49 6.09 44.08
C PRO A 221 40.87 5.55 44.46
N LYS A 222 40.91 4.73 45.52
CA LYS A 222 42.10 3.95 45.89
C LYS A 222 42.56 3.16 44.67
N LYS A 223 43.78 3.43 44.21
CA LYS A 223 44.48 2.59 43.22
C LYS A 223 44.54 1.17 43.78
N LEU A 224 43.94 0.23 43.07
CA LEU A 224 44.26 -1.18 43.20
C LEU A 224 45.69 -1.34 42.69
N LEU A 225 46.63 -1.60 43.60
CA LEU A 225 47.93 -2.14 43.24
C LEU A 225 47.73 -3.59 42.80
N LEU A 226 48.36 -3.93 41.67
CA LEU A 226 48.55 -5.27 41.14
C LEU A 226 49.10 -6.23 42.20
#